data_AF-A0A0N7JH19-F1
#
_entry.id   AF-A0A0N7JH19-F1
#
_cell.length_a   1.000
_cell.length_b   1.000
_cell.length_c   1.000
_cell.angle_alpha   90.00
_cell.angle_beta   90.00
_cell.angle_gamma   90.00
#
_symmetry.space_group_name_H-M   'P 1'
#
loop_
_entity.id
_entity.type
_entity.pdbx_description
1 polymer ?
#
loop_
_entity_poly.entity_id
_entity_poly.type
_entity_poly.pdbx_seq_one_letter_code
_entity_poly.pdbx_strand_id
1 'polypeptide(L)'
;MTQRAFPILFITATRIGDAVLSSGLIRMLADEIPGARFTIVAGPLAAPLFAHVPGLDQVIVMEKGKGKGHWFKLWNQVRHKKWSLIVDLRGSATALFLRRDKRAIWKKVPGEVVHKVIDAARVLKLDGAPPAPHLYITPEVQALADQMLAVKPGETAGPLLAMGPAANWVGKVWPIERFAQTAGQLLGPDGPLAGGRLLILGGPEDGRMVEELRMASARGRCVDLTGKVDLLTAYACLKRADLFIGNDSGLMHIAAAAGTPTVGLFGPSDERRYAPWGPLTRAVRGPRAFEQFLEVDPDLSQAIRHMSDLPVATVVKAAKALLVEVTPALEPASLAEALPVVEPAEPDIILPAAPPAETVEGENSAPDLEPVLEDTAASAAEARDPGTVATTPVP
;
A
#
# COMPACT_ATOMS: atom_id res chain seq x y z
N MET A 1 -29.60 2.24 19.95
CA MET A 1 -29.17 1.10 20.80
C MET A 1 -27.66 0.95 20.67
N THR A 2 -26.91 0.91 21.78
CA THR A 2 -25.46 0.65 21.73
C THR A 2 -25.22 -0.80 21.36
N GLN A 3 -24.63 -1.06 20.19
CA GLN A 3 -24.24 -2.42 19.79
C GLN A 3 -23.24 -3.00 20.80
N ARG A 4 -23.46 -4.24 21.22
CA ARG A 4 -22.60 -4.93 22.17
C ARG A 4 -21.28 -5.29 21.48
N ALA A 5 -20.16 -4.84 22.05
CA ALA A 5 -18.84 -5.12 21.49
C ALA A 5 -18.57 -6.63 21.32
N PHE A 6 -18.05 -7.00 20.15
CA PHE A 6 -17.65 -8.35 19.77
C PHE A 6 -16.11 -8.43 19.70
N PRO A 7 -15.42 -8.78 20.80
CA PRO A 7 -13.96 -8.79 20.83
C PRO A 7 -13.36 -9.95 20.04
N ILE A 8 -12.49 -9.61 19.08
CA ILE A 8 -11.76 -10.53 18.20
C ILE A 8 -10.26 -10.44 18.52
N LEU A 9 -9.63 -11.59 18.78
CA LEU A 9 -8.17 -11.72 18.84
C LEU A 9 -7.69 -12.30 17.50
N PHE A 10 -6.89 -11.55 16.75
CA PHE A 10 -6.39 -11.96 15.43
C PHE A 10 -4.86 -12.11 15.48
N ILE A 11 -4.35 -13.35 15.49
CA ILE A 11 -2.92 -13.66 15.54
C ILE A 11 -2.46 -13.98 14.11
N THR A 12 -1.63 -13.11 13.54
CA THR A 12 -1.14 -13.23 12.15
C THR A 12 0.38 -13.39 12.07
N ALA A 13 0.90 -13.42 10.84
CA ALA A 13 2.28 -13.66 10.50
C ALA A 13 3.24 -12.53 10.92
N THR A 14 4.53 -12.83 10.85
CA THR A 14 5.61 -11.89 11.20
C THR A 14 6.19 -11.15 10.01
N ARG A 15 5.90 -11.61 8.78
CA ARG A 15 6.39 -11.03 7.51
C ARG A 15 5.28 -10.21 6.86
N ILE A 16 5.67 -9.12 6.19
CA ILE A 16 4.77 -8.19 5.51
C ILE A 16 3.88 -8.92 4.50
N GLY A 17 4.44 -9.75 3.62
CA GLY A 17 3.69 -10.48 2.59
C GLY A 17 2.58 -11.35 3.16
N ASP A 18 2.91 -12.28 4.07
CA ASP A 18 1.94 -13.16 4.74
C ASP A 18 0.86 -12.35 5.51
N ALA A 19 1.24 -11.23 6.12
CA ALA A 19 0.31 -10.35 6.84
C ALA A 19 -0.70 -9.69 5.90
N VAL A 20 -0.24 -9.13 4.77
CA VAL A 20 -1.11 -8.56 3.71
C VAL A 20 -1.99 -9.65 3.10
N LEU A 21 -1.44 -10.82 2.74
CA LEU A 21 -2.20 -11.94 2.18
C LEU A 21 -3.34 -12.43 3.10
N SER A 22 -3.23 -12.20 4.42
CA SER A 22 -4.27 -12.54 5.39
C SER A 22 -5.22 -11.39 5.76
N SER A 23 -4.95 -10.16 5.32
CA SER A 23 -5.68 -8.96 5.79
C SER A 23 -7.13 -8.90 5.29
N GLY A 24 -7.45 -9.57 4.17
CA GLY A 24 -8.82 -9.70 3.66
C GLY A 24 -9.78 -10.31 4.68
N LEU A 25 -9.30 -11.21 5.55
CA LEU A 25 -10.10 -11.76 6.65
C LEU A 25 -10.48 -10.69 7.67
N ILE A 26 -9.61 -9.70 7.91
CA ILE A 26 -9.89 -8.59 8.83
C ILE A 26 -10.92 -7.65 8.20
N ARG A 27 -10.83 -7.40 6.88
CA ARG A 27 -11.83 -6.61 6.14
C ARG A 27 -13.22 -7.24 6.24
N MET A 28 -13.34 -8.51 5.88
CA MET A 28 -14.60 -9.27 5.98
C MET A 28 -15.14 -9.29 7.42
N LEU A 29 -14.30 -9.60 8.43
CA LEU A 29 -14.77 -9.65 9.82
C LEU A 29 -15.19 -8.28 10.37
N ALA A 30 -14.66 -7.18 9.83
CA ALA A 30 -15.06 -5.82 10.22
C ALA A 30 -16.40 -5.41 9.58
N ASP A 31 -16.67 -5.88 8.37
CA ASP A 31 -17.91 -5.57 7.63
C ASP A 31 -19.08 -6.47 8.06
N GLU A 32 -18.84 -7.77 8.28
CA GLU A 32 -19.89 -8.77 8.55
C GLU A 32 -20.26 -8.91 10.03
N ILE A 33 -19.44 -8.43 10.97
CA ILE A 33 -19.68 -8.59 12.41
C ILE A 33 -19.97 -7.23 13.08
N PRO A 34 -21.24 -6.91 13.35
CA PRO A 34 -21.63 -5.70 14.08
C PRO A 34 -20.91 -5.60 15.43
N GLY A 35 -20.31 -4.44 15.70
CA GLY A 35 -19.55 -4.18 16.92
C GLY A 35 -18.21 -4.92 17.02
N ALA A 36 -17.63 -5.41 15.93
CA ALA A 36 -16.29 -6.02 15.92
C ALA A 36 -15.24 -5.10 16.59
N ARG A 37 -14.47 -5.65 17.52
CA ARG A 37 -13.36 -4.96 18.20
C ARG A 37 -12.09 -5.80 18.11
N PHE A 38 -11.05 -5.29 17.45
CA PHE A 38 -9.87 -6.08 17.08
C PHE A 38 -8.69 -5.87 18.04
N THR A 39 -8.15 -6.96 18.57
CA THR A 39 -6.76 -6.99 19.07
C THR A 39 -5.95 -7.82 18.09
N ILE A 40 -5.02 -7.18 17.38
CA ILE A 40 -4.23 -7.82 16.33
C ILE A 40 -2.83 -8.11 16.86
N VAL A 41 -2.30 -9.30 16.63
CA VAL A 41 -0.95 -9.71 17.04
C VAL A 41 -0.13 -10.00 15.80
N ALA A 42 0.93 -9.23 15.59
CA ALA A 42 1.77 -9.29 14.40
C ALA A 42 3.26 -9.17 14.76
N GLY A 43 4.14 -9.56 13.83
CA GLY A 43 5.58 -9.25 13.96
C GLY A 43 5.88 -7.76 13.76
N PRO A 44 7.03 -7.25 14.21
CA PRO A 44 7.36 -5.82 14.17
C PRO A 44 7.27 -5.21 12.75
N LEU A 45 7.70 -5.93 11.72
CA LEU A 45 7.61 -5.47 10.33
C LEU A 45 6.17 -5.40 9.78
N ALA A 46 5.26 -6.19 10.35
CA ALA A 46 3.87 -6.29 9.88
C ALA A 46 2.89 -5.48 10.73
N ALA A 47 3.23 -5.15 11.98
CA ALA A 47 2.35 -4.43 12.90
C ALA A 47 1.83 -3.07 12.38
N PRO A 48 2.64 -2.22 11.69
CA PRO A 48 2.16 -0.94 11.15
C PRO A 48 1.02 -1.08 10.15
N LEU A 49 0.93 -2.20 9.40
CA LEU A 49 -0.12 -2.45 8.39
C LEU A 49 -1.54 -2.42 8.96
N PHE A 50 -1.69 -2.58 10.27
CA PHE A 50 -2.97 -2.72 10.95
C PHE A 50 -3.40 -1.47 11.73
N ALA A 51 -2.63 -0.37 11.65
CA ALA A 51 -2.83 0.83 12.46
C ALA A 51 -4.21 1.50 12.30
N HIS A 52 -4.84 1.36 11.13
CA HIS A 52 -6.11 2.02 10.79
C HIS A 52 -7.29 1.04 10.63
N VAL A 53 -7.19 -0.19 11.15
CA VAL A 53 -8.28 -1.15 11.11
C VAL A 53 -9.52 -0.61 11.87
N PRO A 54 -10.71 -0.56 11.26
CA PRO A 54 -11.94 -0.18 11.95
C PRO A 54 -12.19 -1.05 13.18
N GLY A 55 -12.55 -0.42 14.30
CA GLY A 55 -12.77 -1.14 15.56
C GLY A 55 -11.50 -1.66 16.25
N LEU A 56 -10.30 -1.25 15.84
CA LEU A 56 -9.06 -1.60 16.54
C LEU A 56 -9.09 -1.19 18.03
N ASP A 57 -8.84 -2.16 18.91
CA ASP A 57 -8.49 -1.94 20.32
C ASP A 57 -7.00 -1.66 20.46
N GLN A 58 -6.15 -2.49 19.85
CA GLN A 58 -4.68 -2.41 19.93
C GLN A 58 -4.00 -3.34 18.91
N VAL A 59 -2.76 -3.00 18.53
CA VAL A 59 -1.83 -3.93 17.87
C VAL A 59 -0.76 -4.35 18.88
N ILE A 60 -0.66 -5.66 19.16
CA ILE A 60 0.38 -6.24 20.00
C ILE A 60 1.55 -6.66 19.10
N VAL A 61 2.68 -5.95 19.21
CA VAL A 61 3.93 -6.32 18.54
C VAL A 61 4.55 -7.53 19.23
N MET A 62 4.71 -8.62 18.47
CA MET A 62 5.33 -9.85 18.95
C MET A 62 6.73 -10.05 18.35
N GLU A 63 7.74 -9.68 19.11
CA GLU A 63 9.14 -9.97 18.83
C GLU A 63 9.50 -11.43 19.11
N LYS A 64 10.39 -12.01 18.31
CA LYS A 64 10.87 -13.38 18.46
C LYS A 64 11.95 -13.46 19.54
N GLY A 65 11.53 -13.48 20.81
CA GLY A 65 12.44 -13.74 21.94
C GLY A 65 12.99 -15.17 21.95
N LYS A 66 14.09 -15.39 22.70
CA LYS A 66 14.69 -16.72 22.91
C LYS A 66 13.66 -17.73 23.45
N GLY A 67 13.62 -18.94 22.89
CA GLY A 67 12.67 -19.99 23.29
C GLY A 67 11.20 -19.60 23.10
N LYS A 68 10.34 -20.02 24.04
CA LYS A 68 8.87 -19.80 23.99
C LYS A 68 8.38 -18.58 24.80
N GLY A 69 9.29 -17.79 25.40
CA GLY A 69 8.92 -16.71 26.33
C GLY A 69 7.98 -15.64 25.72
N HIS A 70 8.13 -15.36 24.42
CA HIS A 70 7.25 -14.43 23.71
C HIS A 70 5.77 -14.87 23.70
N TRP A 71 5.48 -16.17 23.64
CA TRP A 71 4.11 -16.70 23.73
C TRP A 71 3.50 -16.57 25.13
N PHE A 72 4.32 -16.70 26.19
CA PHE A 72 3.86 -16.47 27.56
C PHE A 72 3.59 -14.97 27.81
N LYS A 73 4.47 -14.08 27.32
CA LYS A 73 4.24 -12.62 27.32
C LYS A 73 2.96 -12.26 26.57
N LEU A 74 2.69 -12.88 25.42
CA LEU A 74 1.42 -12.70 24.71
C LEU A 74 0.23 -13.18 25.54
N TRP A 75 0.26 -14.43 26.04
CA TRP A 75 -0.83 -15.01 26.83
C TRP A 75 -1.19 -14.14 28.03
N ASN A 76 -0.20 -13.61 28.76
CA ASN A 76 -0.47 -12.74 29.91
C ASN A 76 -1.17 -11.43 29.53
N GLN A 77 -0.87 -10.86 28.35
CA GLN A 77 -1.56 -9.65 27.85
C GLN A 77 -3.03 -9.93 27.45
N VAL A 78 -3.34 -11.11 26.89
CA VAL A 78 -4.66 -11.39 26.28
C VAL A 78 -5.57 -12.31 27.12
N ARG A 79 -5.10 -12.91 28.21
CA ARG A 79 -5.88 -13.85 29.05
C ARG A 79 -6.99 -13.21 29.89
N HIS A 80 -6.89 -11.91 30.16
CA HIS A 80 -7.80 -11.20 31.06
C HIS A 80 -9.14 -10.84 30.41
N LYS A 81 -9.25 -10.96 29.08
CA LYS A 81 -10.49 -10.73 28.31
C LYS A 81 -11.15 -12.07 27.94
N LYS A 82 -12.49 -12.11 27.89
CA LYS A 82 -13.22 -13.16 27.18
C LYS A 82 -13.37 -12.74 25.72
N TRP A 83 -12.90 -13.55 24.80
CA TRP A 83 -12.97 -13.29 23.36
C TRP A 83 -14.25 -13.86 22.74
N SER A 84 -14.90 -13.14 21.84
CA SER A 84 -16.01 -13.72 21.07
C SER A 84 -15.50 -14.59 19.93
N LEU A 85 -14.39 -14.17 19.30
CA LEU A 85 -13.65 -14.94 18.31
C LEU A 85 -12.14 -14.86 18.55
N ILE A 86 -11.45 -15.98 18.37
CA ILE A 86 -9.99 -16.01 18.20
C ILE A 86 -9.69 -16.56 16.81
N VAL A 87 -8.95 -15.80 16.00
CA VAL A 87 -8.41 -16.24 14.72
C VAL A 87 -6.89 -16.35 14.88
N ASP A 88 -6.33 -17.53 14.66
CA ASP A 88 -4.91 -17.79 14.84
C ASP A 88 -4.32 -18.45 13.59
N LEU A 89 -3.72 -17.62 12.74
CA LEU A 89 -3.07 -18.03 11.50
C LEU A 89 -1.67 -18.61 11.72
N ARG A 90 -1.19 -18.64 12.98
CA ARG A 90 0.10 -19.20 13.38
C ARG A 90 -0.01 -20.59 14.01
N GLY A 91 -1.22 -21.10 14.24
CA GLY A 91 -1.45 -22.41 14.85
C GLY A 91 -0.94 -22.50 16.30
N SER A 92 -1.02 -21.43 17.07
CA SER A 92 -0.40 -21.36 18.39
C SER A 92 -1.16 -22.17 19.45
N ALA A 93 -0.42 -22.69 20.43
CA ALA A 93 -1.01 -23.27 21.63
C ALA A 93 -1.75 -22.22 22.48
N THR A 94 -1.37 -20.94 22.40
CA THR A 94 -1.99 -19.84 23.18
C THR A 94 -3.49 -19.74 22.89
N ALA A 95 -3.92 -19.86 21.64
CA ALA A 95 -5.34 -19.83 21.25
C ALA A 95 -6.17 -21.01 21.80
N LEU A 96 -5.54 -22.09 22.29
CA LEU A 96 -6.25 -23.23 22.87
C LEU A 96 -6.77 -22.95 24.29
N PHE A 97 -6.01 -22.19 25.08
CA PHE A 97 -6.23 -22.00 26.53
C PHE A 97 -6.93 -20.69 26.91
N LEU A 98 -7.10 -19.75 25.98
CA LEU A 98 -7.81 -18.50 26.22
C LEU A 98 -9.32 -18.72 26.41
N ARG A 99 -9.96 -17.86 27.19
CA ARG A 99 -11.43 -17.83 27.38
C ARG A 99 -12.08 -17.24 26.13
N ARG A 100 -12.92 -18.02 25.44
CA ARG A 100 -13.54 -17.62 24.18
C ARG A 100 -14.87 -18.32 23.91
N ASP A 101 -15.70 -17.71 23.06
CA ASP A 101 -16.89 -18.34 22.49
C ASP A 101 -16.55 -19.18 21.26
N LYS A 102 -15.98 -18.58 20.21
CA LYS A 102 -15.51 -19.27 18.99
C LYS A 102 -13.98 -19.18 18.82
N ARG A 103 -13.40 -20.13 18.10
CA ARG A 103 -11.99 -20.08 17.67
C ARG A 103 -11.79 -20.73 16.30
N ALA A 104 -10.85 -20.18 15.56
CA ALA A 104 -10.44 -20.58 14.22
C ALA A 104 -8.90 -20.62 14.25
N ILE A 105 -8.30 -21.80 14.15
CA ILE A 105 -6.85 -22.00 14.33
C ILE A 105 -6.32 -22.72 13.10
N TRP A 106 -5.32 -22.13 12.46
CA TRP A 106 -4.64 -22.70 11.30
C TRP A 106 -3.97 -24.03 11.64
N LYS A 107 -4.04 -24.98 10.70
CA LYS A 107 -3.41 -26.29 10.77
C LYS A 107 -2.76 -26.58 9.43
N LYS A 108 -1.50 -27.02 9.47
CA LYS A 108 -0.80 -27.49 8.27
C LYS A 108 -1.49 -28.75 7.72
N VAL A 109 -1.96 -28.69 6.48
CA VAL A 109 -2.33 -29.88 5.70
C VAL A 109 -1.07 -30.41 5.01
N PRO A 110 -0.63 -31.67 5.25
CA PRO A 110 0.53 -32.23 4.56
C PRO A 110 0.30 -32.38 3.06
N GLY A 111 1.36 -32.21 2.26
CA GLY A 111 1.34 -32.44 0.81
C GLY A 111 0.66 -31.36 -0.05
N GLU A 112 -0.23 -30.55 0.52
CA GLU A 112 -1.01 -29.58 -0.26
C GLU A 112 -0.19 -28.34 -0.68
N VAL A 113 -0.31 -27.95 -1.95
CA VAL A 113 0.19 -26.68 -2.49
C VAL A 113 -1.03 -25.80 -2.77
N VAL A 114 -1.27 -24.82 -1.89
CA VAL A 114 -2.42 -23.92 -1.95
C VAL A 114 -1.94 -22.48 -1.74
N HIS A 115 -2.60 -21.53 -2.40
CA HIS A 115 -2.30 -20.11 -2.27
C HIS A 115 -2.57 -19.60 -0.85
N LYS A 116 -1.72 -18.70 -0.36
CA LYS A 116 -1.77 -18.22 1.03
C LYS A 116 -3.08 -17.51 1.41
N VAL A 117 -3.76 -16.84 0.48
CA VAL A 117 -5.08 -16.23 0.70
C VAL A 117 -6.14 -17.32 0.95
N ILE A 118 -6.11 -18.40 0.16
CA ILE A 118 -7.01 -19.56 0.30
C ILE A 118 -6.71 -20.32 1.60
N ASP A 119 -5.44 -20.55 1.91
CA ASP A 119 -4.95 -21.18 3.16
C ASP A 119 -5.45 -20.40 4.40
N ALA A 120 -5.42 -19.06 4.35
CA ALA A 120 -5.95 -18.21 5.40
C ALA A 120 -7.50 -18.27 5.49
N ALA A 121 -8.22 -18.18 4.36
CA ALA A 121 -9.69 -18.24 4.34
C ALA A 121 -10.26 -19.56 4.91
N ARG A 122 -9.59 -20.69 4.63
CA ARG A 122 -9.94 -22.00 5.19
C ARG A 122 -9.92 -22.05 6.72
N VAL A 123 -9.15 -21.17 7.39
CA VAL A 123 -9.13 -21.09 8.86
C VAL A 123 -10.49 -20.68 9.42
N LEU A 124 -11.22 -19.81 8.72
CA LEU A 124 -12.59 -19.40 9.07
C LEU A 124 -13.68 -20.29 8.46
N LYS A 125 -13.31 -21.26 7.61
CA LYS A 125 -14.22 -22.14 6.86
C LYS A 125 -15.25 -21.37 6.02
N LEU A 126 -14.78 -20.37 5.29
CA LEU A 126 -15.63 -19.58 4.40
C LEU A 126 -16.06 -20.42 3.21
N ASP A 127 -17.34 -20.34 2.87
CA ASP A 127 -17.89 -20.88 1.62
C ASP A 127 -17.76 -19.81 0.51
N GLY A 128 -17.31 -20.21 -0.69
CA GLY A 128 -17.14 -19.32 -1.83
C GLY A 128 -15.73 -18.75 -2.00
N ALA A 129 -15.62 -17.58 -2.64
CA ALA A 129 -14.34 -16.94 -2.95
C ALA A 129 -13.71 -16.35 -1.67
N PRO A 130 -12.38 -16.52 -1.45
CA PRO A 130 -11.73 -15.97 -0.26
C PRO A 130 -11.64 -14.44 -0.37
N PRO A 131 -11.77 -13.71 0.75
CA PRO A 131 -11.75 -12.24 0.72
C PRO A 131 -10.37 -11.73 0.30
N ALA A 132 -10.37 -10.80 -0.66
CA ALA A 132 -9.14 -10.23 -1.20
C ALA A 132 -8.33 -9.46 -0.13
N PRO A 133 -6.99 -9.49 -0.18
CA PRO A 133 -6.13 -8.62 0.64
C PRO A 133 -6.55 -7.15 0.56
N HIS A 134 -6.63 -6.50 1.71
CA HIS A 134 -7.02 -5.10 1.84
C HIS A 134 -6.29 -4.43 3.01
N LEU A 135 -5.82 -3.21 2.83
CA LEU A 135 -5.21 -2.40 3.89
C LEU A 135 -6.01 -1.11 4.08
N TYR A 136 -6.14 -0.70 5.34
CA TYR A 136 -6.82 0.52 5.72
C TYR A 136 -5.83 1.69 5.80
N ILE A 137 -6.24 2.82 5.25
CA ILE A 137 -5.54 4.11 5.30
C ILE A 137 -6.53 5.20 5.66
N THR A 138 -6.06 6.27 6.29
CA THR A 138 -6.89 7.44 6.59
C THR A 138 -6.79 8.48 5.46
N PRO A 139 -7.68 9.49 5.42
CA PRO A 139 -7.57 10.60 4.47
C PRO A 139 -6.22 11.31 4.51
N GLU A 140 -5.58 11.41 5.69
CA GLU A 140 -4.28 12.06 5.86
C GLU A 140 -3.16 11.25 5.20
N VAL A 141 -3.19 9.90 5.30
CA VAL A 141 -2.23 9.02 4.61
C VAL A 141 -2.41 9.08 3.08
N GLN A 142 -3.66 9.20 2.60
CA GLN A 142 -3.94 9.40 1.18
C GLN A 142 -3.44 10.76 0.69
N ALA A 143 -3.68 11.84 1.46
CA ALA A 143 -3.21 13.18 1.13
C ALA A 143 -1.67 13.28 1.15
N LEU A 144 -1.00 12.59 2.08
CA LEU A 144 0.47 12.50 2.13
C LEU A 144 1.04 11.81 0.89
N ALA A 145 0.43 10.70 0.45
CA ALA A 145 0.83 10.03 -0.79
C ALA A 145 0.61 10.93 -2.02
N ASP A 146 -0.54 11.61 -2.10
CA ASP A 146 -0.85 12.52 -3.20
C ASP A 146 0.12 13.73 -3.23
N GLN A 147 0.54 14.24 -2.06
CA GLN A 147 1.58 15.26 -1.92
C GLN A 147 2.96 14.75 -2.36
N MET A 148 3.35 13.54 -1.95
CA MET A 148 4.64 12.93 -2.31
C MET A 148 4.75 12.61 -3.81
N LEU A 149 3.62 12.29 -4.45
CA LEU A 149 3.51 12.02 -5.87
C LEU A 149 3.20 13.26 -6.71
N ALA A 150 3.00 14.44 -6.11
CA ALA A 150 2.75 15.68 -6.84
C ALA A 150 3.83 15.97 -7.89
N VAL A 151 3.43 16.55 -9.02
CA VAL A 151 4.36 16.96 -10.08
C VAL A 151 4.99 18.29 -9.68
N LYS A 152 6.31 18.31 -9.52
CA LYS A 152 7.04 19.52 -9.09
C LYS A 152 7.37 20.42 -10.30
N PRO A 153 7.67 21.72 -10.08
CA PRO A 153 8.17 22.58 -11.15
C PRO A 153 9.37 21.96 -11.88
N GLY A 154 9.26 21.79 -13.19
CA GLY A 154 10.27 21.13 -14.02
C GLY A 154 10.15 19.59 -14.13
N GLU A 155 9.17 18.97 -13.49
CA GLU A 155 8.78 17.58 -13.71
C GLU A 155 7.65 17.47 -14.76
N THR A 156 7.47 16.29 -15.37
CA THR A 156 6.34 16.03 -16.28
C THR A 156 5.26 15.20 -15.58
N ALA A 157 3.99 15.53 -15.80
CA ALA A 157 2.88 14.61 -15.52
C ALA A 157 2.85 13.45 -16.54
N GLY A 158 2.23 12.34 -16.17
CA GLY A 158 2.11 11.15 -17.01
C GLY A 158 1.87 9.88 -16.18
N PRO A 159 1.74 8.71 -16.82
CA PRO A 159 1.55 7.43 -16.14
C PRO A 159 2.68 7.13 -15.14
N LEU A 160 2.37 6.39 -14.07
CA LEU A 160 3.28 6.13 -12.96
C LEU A 160 3.64 4.63 -12.89
N LEU A 161 4.87 4.31 -13.30
CA LEU A 161 5.45 2.98 -13.17
C LEU A 161 6.11 2.83 -11.80
N ALA A 162 5.50 2.06 -10.90
CA ALA A 162 6.07 1.74 -9.61
C ALA A 162 7.03 0.53 -9.72
N MET A 163 8.20 0.62 -9.07
CA MET A 163 9.17 -0.48 -8.98
C MET A 163 9.58 -0.79 -7.55
N GLY A 164 9.57 -2.07 -7.22
CA GLY A 164 10.05 -2.65 -5.96
C GLY A 164 11.21 -3.63 -6.20
N PRO A 165 12.44 -3.14 -6.43
CA PRO A 165 13.58 -3.97 -6.83
C PRO A 165 14.25 -4.72 -5.67
N ALA A 166 13.89 -4.44 -4.42
CA ALA A 166 14.42 -5.12 -3.24
C ALA A 166 13.70 -6.44 -2.92
N ALA A 167 14.35 -7.31 -2.17
CA ALA A 167 13.75 -8.51 -1.58
C ALA A 167 14.49 -8.92 -0.31
N ASN A 168 13.79 -9.62 0.60
CA ASN A 168 14.36 -10.07 1.89
C ASN A 168 15.31 -11.27 1.80
N TRP A 169 15.73 -11.63 0.58
CA TRP A 169 16.63 -12.74 0.27
C TRP A 169 17.25 -12.44 -1.10
N VAL A 170 18.59 -12.38 -1.16
CA VAL A 170 19.37 -12.08 -2.37
C VAL A 170 19.06 -12.99 -3.57
N GLY A 171 18.64 -14.24 -3.35
CA GLY A 171 18.23 -15.15 -4.39
C GLY A 171 16.91 -14.78 -5.08
N LYS A 172 16.08 -13.93 -4.45
CA LYS A 172 14.86 -13.36 -5.07
C LYS A 172 15.10 -12.02 -5.77
N VAL A 173 16.28 -11.43 -5.66
CA VAL A 173 16.56 -10.09 -6.23
C VAL A 173 16.88 -10.22 -7.72
N TRP A 174 15.99 -9.72 -8.58
CA TRP A 174 16.28 -9.58 -10.00
C TRP A 174 17.34 -8.48 -10.23
N PRO A 175 18.30 -8.64 -11.16
CA PRO A 175 19.39 -7.67 -11.37
C PRO A 175 18.87 -6.25 -11.65
N ILE A 176 19.47 -5.23 -11.03
CA ILE A 176 18.98 -3.84 -11.09
C ILE A 176 19.08 -3.26 -12.51
N GLU A 177 20.10 -3.68 -13.26
CA GLU A 177 20.34 -3.38 -14.66
C GLU A 177 19.13 -3.79 -15.52
N ARG A 178 18.43 -4.87 -15.14
CA ARG A 178 17.23 -5.37 -15.82
C ARG A 178 15.97 -4.61 -15.43
N PHE A 179 15.87 -4.13 -14.19
CA PHE A 179 14.84 -3.16 -13.82
C PHE A 179 15.00 -1.86 -14.63
N ALA A 180 16.22 -1.34 -14.77
CA ALA A 180 16.50 -0.15 -15.57
C ALA A 180 16.15 -0.33 -17.06
N GLN A 181 16.54 -1.45 -17.67
CA GLN A 181 16.14 -1.80 -19.05
C GLN A 181 14.62 -1.94 -19.21
N THR A 182 13.94 -2.51 -18.22
CA THR A 182 12.47 -2.64 -18.21
C THR A 182 11.79 -1.29 -18.11
N ALA A 183 12.26 -0.40 -17.22
CA ALA A 183 11.76 0.96 -17.08
C ALA A 183 11.91 1.74 -18.40
N GLY A 184 13.09 1.67 -19.03
CA GLY A 184 13.35 2.30 -20.33
C GLY A 184 12.41 1.82 -21.45
N GLN A 185 12.13 0.51 -21.52
CA GLN A 185 11.21 -0.05 -22.54
C GLN A 185 9.72 0.24 -22.28
N LEU A 186 9.35 0.56 -21.04
CA LEU A 186 7.96 0.85 -20.67
C LEU A 186 7.63 2.35 -20.68
N LEU A 187 8.58 3.20 -20.25
CA LEU A 187 8.44 4.67 -20.16
C LEU A 187 8.99 5.43 -21.38
N GLY A 188 9.75 4.76 -22.26
CA GLY A 188 10.29 5.32 -23.50
C GLY A 188 9.21 5.71 -24.51
N PRO A 189 9.58 6.41 -25.61
CA PRO A 189 8.61 6.97 -26.57
C PRO A 189 7.62 5.95 -27.16
N ASP A 190 8.09 4.73 -27.44
CA ASP A 190 7.28 3.62 -27.98
C ASP A 190 6.75 2.66 -26.88
N GLY A 191 6.85 3.08 -25.61
CA GLY A 191 6.42 2.32 -24.45
C GLY A 191 4.92 2.51 -24.15
N PRO A 192 4.24 1.52 -23.55
CA PRO A 192 2.83 1.65 -23.15
C PRO A 192 2.58 2.69 -22.06
N LEU A 193 3.64 3.16 -21.38
CA LEU A 193 3.62 4.21 -20.37
C LEU A 193 4.48 5.41 -20.83
N ALA A 194 4.55 5.65 -22.15
CA ALA A 194 5.31 6.73 -22.75
C ALA A 194 5.02 8.09 -22.11
N GLY A 195 6.06 8.86 -21.82
CA GLY A 195 5.93 10.14 -21.12
C GLY A 195 5.82 10.04 -19.60
N GLY A 196 5.63 8.84 -19.06
CA GLY A 196 5.42 8.58 -17.63
C GLY A 196 6.63 8.80 -16.71
N ARG A 197 6.40 8.58 -15.43
CA ARG A 197 7.34 8.72 -14.31
C ARG A 197 7.63 7.36 -13.70
N LEU A 198 8.85 7.18 -13.20
CA LEU A 198 9.23 6.04 -12.36
C LEU A 198 9.02 6.39 -10.89
N LEU A 199 8.25 5.57 -10.16
CA LEU A 199 8.18 5.57 -8.70
C LEU A 199 9.07 4.45 -8.17
N ILE A 200 10.10 4.76 -7.39
CA ILE A 200 10.95 3.76 -6.73
C ILE A 200 10.52 3.62 -5.27
N LEU A 201 10.24 2.39 -4.84
CA LEU A 201 9.84 2.05 -3.48
C LEU A 201 10.75 0.94 -2.92
N GLY A 202 11.14 1.09 -1.66
CA GLY A 202 12.02 0.16 -0.95
C GLY A 202 12.20 0.57 0.52
N GLY A 203 12.84 -0.29 1.31
CA GLY A 203 13.18 -0.03 2.70
C GLY A 203 14.37 0.94 2.87
N PRO A 204 14.68 1.33 4.12
CA PRO A 204 15.75 2.29 4.40
C PRO A 204 17.15 1.79 4.02
N GLU A 205 17.37 0.47 3.96
CA GLU A 205 18.65 -0.14 3.61
C GLU A 205 18.85 -0.30 2.09
N ASP A 206 17.79 -0.14 1.29
CA ASP A 206 17.80 -0.41 -0.16
C ASP A 206 18.38 0.74 -1.01
N GLY A 207 18.69 1.90 -0.40
CA GLY A 207 19.08 3.12 -1.10
C GLY A 207 20.27 2.95 -2.07
N ARG A 208 21.25 2.10 -1.72
CA ARG A 208 22.39 1.76 -2.60
C ARG A 208 22.00 0.79 -3.74
N MET A 209 21.03 -0.10 -3.51
CA MET A 209 20.57 -1.06 -4.52
C MET A 209 19.87 -0.35 -5.67
N VAL A 210 19.12 0.72 -5.38
CA VAL A 210 18.30 1.44 -6.37
C VAL A 210 19.03 2.58 -7.08
N GLU A 211 20.29 2.85 -6.74
CA GLU A 211 21.07 3.96 -7.30
C GLU A 211 21.12 3.94 -8.83
N GLU A 212 21.43 2.77 -9.42
CA GLU A 212 21.52 2.63 -10.87
C GLU A 212 20.16 2.88 -11.55
N LEU A 213 19.08 2.36 -10.98
CA LEU A 213 17.71 2.58 -11.48
C LEU A 213 17.31 4.06 -11.40
N ARG A 214 17.69 4.75 -10.32
CA ARG A 214 17.50 6.20 -10.18
C ARG A 214 18.29 6.97 -11.23
N MET A 215 19.57 6.63 -11.44
CA MET A 215 20.47 7.30 -12.39
C MET A 215 20.12 7.02 -13.86
N ALA A 216 19.54 5.86 -14.16
CA ALA A 216 19.03 5.51 -15.49
C ALA A 216 17.68 6.19 -15.83
N SER A 217 17.03 6.83 -14.85
CA SER A 217 15.72 7.47 -15.05
C SER A 217 15.84 8.84 -15.74
N ALA A 218 14.86 9.18 -16.58
CA ALA A 218 14.81 10.48 -17.22
C ALA A 218 14.71 11.64 -16.19
N ARG A 219 15.43 12.73 -16.45
CA ARG A 219 15.46 13.92 -15.58
C ARG A 219 14.04 14.47 -15.38
N GLY A 220 13.67 14.75 -14.13
CA GLY A 220 12.32 15.23 -13.78
C GLY A 220 11.21 14.17 -13.88
N ARG A 221 11.55 12.88 -14.00
CA ARG A 221 10.60 11.77 -14.12
C ARG A 221 10.89 10.60 -13.16
N CYS A 222 11.58 10.85 -12.05
CA CYS A 222 11.85 9.86 -11.02
C CYS A 222 11.37 10.36 -9.65
N VAL A 223 10.44 9.64 -9.04
CA VAL A 223 9.97 9.84 -7.67
C VAL A 223 10.53 8.71 -6.81
N ASP A 224 11.70 8.94 -6.21
CA ASP A 224 12.32 7.95 -5.33
C ASP A 224 11.84 8.14 -3.88
N LEU A 225 11.05 7.18 -3.39
CA LEU A 225 10.54 7.12 -2.01
C LEU A 225 11.23 6.01 -1.18
N THR A 226 12.33 5.42 -1.67
CA THR A 226 13.11 4.38 -0.97
C THR A 226 13.55 4.86 0.41
N GLY A 227 13.09 4.19 1.46
CA GLY A 227 13.37 4.56 2.85
C GLY A 227 12.69 5.84 3.38
N LYS A 228 11.82 6.48 2.58
CA LYS A 228 11.21 7.79 2.90
C LYS A 228 9.73 7.69 3.32
N VAL A 229 9.13 6.51 3.20
CA VAL A 229 7.72 6.25 3.48
C VAL A 229 7.52 4.99 4.31
N ASP A 230 6.45 4.95 5.10
CA ASP A 230 6.00 3.72 5.74
C ASP A 230 5.18 2.83 4.80
N LEU A 231 4.76 1.65 5.27
CA LEU A 231 4.06 0.67 4.44
C LEU A 231 2.65 1.12 4.01
N LEU A 232 1.99 1.98 4.79
CA LEU A 232 0.63 2.44 4.51
C LEU A 232 0.64 3.67 3.57
N THR A 233 1.65 4.52 3.68
CA THR A 233 1.94 5.57 2.70
C THR A 233 2.39 4.95 1.38
N ALA A 234 3.24 3.91 1.41
CA ALA A 234 3.60 3.15 0.20
C ALA A 234 2.37 2.50 -0.45
N TYR A 235 1.44 1.93 0.33
CA TYR A 235 0.15 1.43 -0.18
C TYR A 235 -0.66 2.55 -0.85
N ALA A 236 -0.80 3.71 -0.19
CA ALA A 236 -1.51 4.86 -0.75
C ALA A 236 -0.86 5.40 -2.04
N CYS A 237 0.48 5.40 -2.15
CA CYS A 237 1.19 5.73 -3.38
C CYS A 237 0.94 4.69 -4.49
N LEU A 238 0.91 3.40 -4.14
CA LEU A 238 0.65 2.32 -5.10
C LEU A 238 -0.78 2.37 -5.68
N LYS A 239 -1.78 2.84 -4.90
CA LYS A 239 -3.13 3.14 -5.41
C LYS A 239 -3.17 4.23 -6.50
N ARG A 240 -2.07 4.95 -6.74
CA ARG A 240 -1.91 5.95 -7.81
C ARG A 240 -1.00 5.48 -8.96
N ALA A 241 -0.47 4.25 -8.89
CA ALA A 241 0.39 3.69 -9.93
C ALA A 241 -0.42 2.95 -11.00
N ASP A 242 -0.06 3.14 -12.27
CA ASP A 242 -0.66 2.44 -13.41
C ASP A 242 -0.11 1.02 -13.59
N LEU A 243 1.10 0.77 -13.08
CA LEU A 243 1.73 -0.55 -13.08
C LEU A 243 2.75 -0.64 -11.93
N PHE A 244 2.78 -1.78 -11.24
CA PHE A 244 3.86 -2.18 -10.34
C PHE A 244 4.67 -3.34 -10.92
N ILE A 245 6.00 -3.26 -10.85
CA ILE A 245 6.91 -4.38 -11.12
C ILE A 245 7.86 -4.56 -9.94
N GLY A 246 7.94 -5.77 -9.38
CA GLY A 246 8.85 -6.04 -8.28
C GLY A 246 9.01 -7.51 -7.94
N ASN A 247 10.04 -7.84 -7.18
CA ASN A 247 10.29 -9.22 -6.75
C ASN A 247 9.19 -9.72 -5.81
N ASP A 248 9.09 -11.06 -5.68
CA ASP A 248 8.35 -11.74 -4.61
C ASP A 248 8.78 -11.24 -3.21
N SER A 249 8.01 -10.27 -2.72
CA SER A 249 8.31 -9.39 -1.58
C SER A 249 7.02 -8.90 -0.93
N GLY A 250 7.14 -8.30 0.27
CA GLY A 250 5.99 -7.67 0.92
C GLY A 250 5.35 -6.56 0.07
N LEU A 251 6.17 -5.79 -0.66
CA LEU A 251 5.71 -4.65 -1.45
C LEU A 251 4.88 -5.08 -2.68
N MET A 252 5.23 -6.21 -3.32
CA MET A 252 4.42 -6.81 -4.38
C MET A 252 2.99 -7.16 -3.89
N HIS A 253 2.87 -7.68 -2.66
CA HIS A 253 1.55 -7.95 -2.08
C HIS A 253 0.80 -6.67 -1.70
N ILE A 254 1.50 -5.63 -1.26
CA ILE A 254 0.90 -4.31 -1.00
C ILE A 254 0.35 -3.70 -2.30
N ALA A 255 1.09 -3.78 -3.42
CA ALA A 255 0.62 -3.32 -4.73
C ALA A 255 -0.63 -4.07 -5.21
N ALA A 256 -0.62 -5.41 -5.10
CA ALA A 256 -1.80 -6.21 -5.45
C ALA A 256 -3.02 -5.86 -4.57
N ALA A 257 -2.83 -5.68 -3.26
CA ALA A 257 -3.88 -5.26 -2.33
C ALA A 257 -4.37 -3.81 -2.58
N ALA A 258 -3.55 -2.96 -3.20
CA ALA A 258 -3.91 -1.58 -3.57
C ALA A 258 -4.79 -1.53 -4.84
N GLY A 259 -4.96 -2.66 -5.54
CA GLY A 259 -5.62 -2.73 -6.84
C GLY A 259 -4.70 -2.35 -8.02
N THR A 260 -3.44 -2.03 -7.75
CA THR A 260 -2.43 -1.71 -8.77
C THR A 260 -2.22 -2.91 -9.70
N PRO A 261 -2.23 -2.71 -11.04
CA PRO A 261 -1.79 -3.75 -11.97
C PRO A 261 -0.38 -4.22 -11.59
N THR A 262 -0.22 -5.50 -11.24
CA THR A 262 0.97 -5.97 -10.51
C THR A 262 1.66 -7.13 -11.23
N VAL A 263 2.92 -6.91 -11.65
CA VAL A 263 3.83 -7.96 -12.16
C VAL A 263 4.82 -8.36 -11.06
N GLY A 264 4.61 -9.53 -10.49
CA GLY A 264 5.49 -10.15 -9.49
C GLY A 264 6.57 -11.01 -10.15
N LEU A 265 7.84 -10.78 -9.80
CA LEU A 265 8.98 -11.51 -10.34
C LEU A 265 9.38 -12.68 -9.41
N PHE A 266 9.41 -13.89 -9.96
CA PHE A 266 9.68 -15.14 -9.25
C PHE A 266 10.89 -15.89 -9.81
N GLY A 267 11.56 -16.62 -8.93
CA GLY A 267 12.61 -17.57 -9.25
C GLY A 267 12.56 -18.73 -8.26
N PRO A 268 13.34 -18.67 -7.15
CA PRO A 268 13.47 -19.75 -6.17
C PRO A 268 12.32 -19.75 -5.14
N SER A 269 11.13 -19.33 -5.55
CA SER A 269 9.94 -19.27 -4.71
C SER A 269 8.73 -19.72 -5.50
N ASP A 270 7.78 -20.34 -4.80
CA ASP A 270 6.64 -21.03 -5.37
C ASP A 270 5.46 -20.07 -5.53
N GLU A 271 5.23 -19.60 -6.76
CA GLU A 271 4.16 -18.69 -7.12
C GLU A 271 2.77 -19.30 -6.88
N ARG A 272 2.63 -20.63 -6.89
CA ARG A 272 1.37 -21.31 -6.54
C ARG A 272 0.94 -20.99 -5.10
N ARG A 273 1.89 -20.59 -4.25
CA ARG A 273 1.68 -20.18 -2.85
C ARG A 273 1.67 -18.66 -2.66
N TYR A 274 2.50 -17.94 -3.42
CA TYR A 274 2.85 -16.53 -3.17
C TYR A 274 2.64 -15.58 -4.36
N ALA A 275 1.95 -15.98 -5.44
CA ALA A 275 1.58 -15.04 -6.50
C ALA A 275 0.86 -13.79 -5.93
N PRO A 276 1.06 -12.59 -6.50
CA PRO A 276 0.22 -11.44 -6.20
C PRO A 276 -1.26 -11.81 -6.39
N TRP A 277 -2.14 -11.38 -5.48
CA TRP A 277 -3.54 -11.79 -5.50
C TRP A 277 -4.44 -10.69 -6.07
N GLY A 278 -5.15 -11.00 -7.14
CA GLY A 278 -6.14 -10.11 -7.76
C GLY A 278 -6.30 -10.40 -9.25
N PRO A 279 -7.34 -9.85 -9.92
CA PRO A 279 -7.56 -10.05 -11.35
C PRO A 279 -6.44 -9.43 -12.20
N LEU A 280 -5.98 -8.23 -11.81
CA LEU A 280 -4.96 -7.45 -12.50
C LEU A 280 -3.54 -7.79 -12.01
N THR A 281 -3.24 -9.08 -11.84
CA THR A 281 -1.94 -9.52 -11.30
C THR A 281 -1.32 -10.64 -12.15
N ARG A 282 0.00 -10.65 -12.27
CA ARG A 282 0.76 -11.67 -13.01
C ARG A 282 2.00 -12.09 -12.23
N ALA A 283 2.19 -13.39 -12.03
CA ALA A 283 3.46 -13.96 -11.60
C ALA A 283 4.30 -14.31 -12.85
N VAL A 284 5.57 -13.90 -12.87
CA VAL A 284 6.48 -14.13 -13.99
C VAL A 284 7.76 -14.77 -13.48
N ARG A 285 8.15 -15.91 -14.07
CA ARG A 285 9.41 -16.61 -13.80
C ARG A 285 10.27 -16.78 -15.04
N GLY A 286 11.54 -17.08 -14.83
CA GLY A 286 12.47 -17.51 -15.87
C GLY A 286 12.14 -18.92 -16.41
N PRO A 287 13.00 -19.48 -17.28
CA PRO A 287 12.80 -20.81 -17.86
C PRO A 287 12.82 -21.95 -16.84
N ARG A 288 13.42 -21.75 -15.66
CA ARG A 288 13.44 -22.75 -14.58
C ARG A 288 12.11 -22.79 -13.81
N ALA A 289 11.53 -23.99 -13.70
CA ALA A 289 10.44 -24.30 -12.78
C ALA A 289 10.91 -24.25 -11.31
N PHE A 290 9.97 -24.12 -10.36
CA PHE A 290 10.29 -24.05 -8.93
C PHE A 290 11.08 -25.28 -8.45
N GLU A 291 10.69 -26.46 -8.91
CA GLU A 291 11.32 -27.75 -8.56
C GLU A 291 12.79 -27.79 -9.00
N GLN A 292 13.14 -27.19 -10.15
CA GLN A 292 14.52 -27.10 -10.64
C GLN A 292 15.40 -26.14 -9.83
N PHE A 293 14.81 -25.20 -9.07
CA PHE A 293 15.57 -24.42 -8.09
C PHE A 293 15.95 -25.26 -6.87
N LEU A 294 15.08 -26.20 -6.46
CA LEU A 294 15.37 -27.13 -5.36
C LEU A 294 16.40 -28.20 -5.75
N GLU A 295 16.52 -28.56 -7.02
CA GLU A 295 17.59 -29.44 -7.50
C GLU A 295 18.99 -28.79 -7.40
N VAL A 296 19.07 -27.47 -7.59
CA VAL A 296 20.33 -26.70 -7.57
C VAL A 296 20.70 -26.19 -6.17
N ASP A 297 19.71 -25.84 -5.35
CA ASP A 297 19.89 -25.29 -4.00
C ASP A 297 18.80 -25.88 -3.08
N PRO A 298 18.91 -27.16 -2.65
CA PRO A 298 17.85 -27.87 -1.93
C PRO A 298 17.39 -27.19 -0.64
N ASP A 299 18.32 -26.53 0.06
CA ASP A 299 18.06 -25.78 1.29
C ASP A 299 17.61 -24.32 1.05
N LEU A 300 17.65 -23.86 -0.22
CA LEU A 300 17.44 -22.45 -0.60
C LEU A 300 18.29 -21.50 0.25
N SER A 301 19.57 -21.87 0.37
CA SER A 301 20.58 -21.43 1.35
C SER A 301 20.94 -19.94 1.34
N GLN A 302 20.38 -19.19 0.40
CA GLN A 302 20.66 -17.77 0.14
C GLN A 302 22.06 -17.43 -0.37
N ALA A 303 22.91 -18.41 -0.66
CA ALA A 303 24.22 -18.18 -1.25
C ALA A 303 24.16 -17.79 -2.75
N ILE A 304 23.08 -18.12 -3.45
CA ILE A 304 22.99 -18.04 -4.93
C ILE A 304 22.01 -16.94 -5.38
N ARG A 305 22.41 -16.14 -6.38
CA ARG A 305 21.55 -15.20 -7.11
C ARG A 305 20.72 -15.94 -8.16
N HIS A 306 19.54 -16.39 -7.75
CA HIS A 306 18.69 -17.27 -8.56
C HIS A 306 17.90 -16.55 -9.68
N MET A 307 17.75 -15.23 -9.67
CA MET A 307 16.93 -14.50 -10.66
C MET A 307 17.62 -14.20 -12.01
N SER A 308 18.88 -14.58 -12.18
CA SER A 308 19.71 -14.20 -13.35
C SER A 308 19.24 -14.79 -14.68
N ASP A 309 18.32 -15.75 -14.70
CA ASP A 309 17.75 -16.36 -15.91
C ASP A 309 16.39 -15.78 -16.34
N LEU A 310 15.75 -14.93 -15.52
CA LEU A 310 14.51 -14.24 -15.90
C LEU A 310 14.78 -13.10 -16.92
N PRO A 311 14.36 -13.19 -18.20
CA PRO A 311 14.71 -12.19 -19.21
C PRO A 311 13.84 -10.94 -19.13
N VAL A 312 14.44 -9.78 -19.46
CA VAL A 312 13.71 -8.48 -19.57
C VAL A 312 12.53 -8.57 -20.53
N ALA A 313 12.72 -9.21 -21.69
CA ALA A 313 11.66 -9.38 -22.70
C ALA A 313 10.42 -10.12 -22.15
N THR A 314 10.60 -11.09 -21.25
CA THR A 314 9.49 -11.82 -20.61
C THR A 314 8.70 -10.90 -19.67
N VAL A 315 9.40 -10.09 -18.87
CA VAL A 315 8.79 -9.12 -17.95
C VAL A 315 8.06 -8.01 -18.73
N VAL A 316 8.70 -7.43 -19.75
CA VAL A 316 8.09 -6.39 -20.61
C VAL A 316 6.87 -6.93 -21.36
N LYS A 317 6.91 -8.17 -21.86
CA LYS A 317 5.75 -8.82 -22.50
C LYS A 317 4.58 -8.98 -21.52
N ALA A 318 4.85 -9.44 -20.30
CA ALA A 318 3.81 -9.59 -19.27
C ALA A 318 3.22 -8.24 -18.83
N ALA A 319 4.06 -7.22 -18.67
CA ALA A 319 3.64 -5.85 -18.38
C ALA A 319 2.75 -5.26 -19.48
N LYS A 320 3.16 -5.39 -20.76
CA LYS A 320 2.37 -4.94 -21.92
C LYS A 320 1.02 -5.65 -22.01
N ALA A 321 0.99 -6.98 -21.83
CA ALA A 321 -0.26 -7.74 -21.83
C ALA A 321 -1.19 -7.30 -20.70
N LEU A 322 -0.67 -7.13 -19.48
CA LEU A 322 -1.47 -6.71 -18.34
C LEU A 322 -2.05 -5.30 -18.51
N LEU A 323 -1.27 -4.34 -19.05
CA LEU A 323 -1.77 -2.99 -19.32
C LEU A 323 -2.91 -2.98 -20.37
N VAL A 324 -2.86 -3.85 -21.37
CA VAL A 324 -3.96 -4.01 -22.35
C VAL A 324 -5.24 -4.53 -21.69
N GLU A 325 -5.15 -5.35 -20.64
CA GLU A 325 -6.32 -5.83 -19.88
C GLU A 325 -6.90 -4.75 -18.95
N VAL A 326 -6.08 -3.80 -18.49
CA VAL A 326 -6.52 -2.67 -17.65
C VAL A 326 -7.33 -1.67 -18.47
N THR A 327 -6.98 -1.43 -19.73
CA THR A 327 -7.65 -0.46 -20.60
C THR A 327 -9.19 -0.66 -20.69
N PRO A 328 -9.74 -1.85 -20.99
CA PRO A 328 -11.19 -2.08 -20.99
C PRO A 328 -11.80 -2.22 -19.58
N ALA A 329 -10.99 -2.43 -18.54
CA ALA A 329 -11.47 -2.50 -17.15
C ALA A 329 -11.78 -1.12 -16.54
N LEU A 330 -11.47 -0.03 -17.25
CA LEU A 330 -11.69 1.36 -16.83
C LEU A 330 -12.82 2.07 -17.59
N GLU A 331 -13.42 1.43 -18.62
CA GLU A 331 -14.65 1.94 -19.26
C GLU A 331 -15.91 1.46 -18.48
N PRO A 332 -17.01 2.23 -18.49
CA PRO A 332 -17.66 2.55 -17.22
C PRO A 332 -18.71 1.53 -16.74
N ALA A 333 -18.42 0.92 -15.59
CA ALA A 333 -19.43 0.53 -14.60
C ALA A 333 -19.92 1.74 -13.75
N SER A 334 -19.74 2.98 -14.23
CA SER A 334 -19.94 4.23 -13.49
C SER A 334 -21.04 5.16 -14.04
N LEU A 335 -21.94 4.65 -14.90
CA LEU A 335 -23.10 5.40 -15.41
C LEU A 335 -24.46 4.92 -14.87
N ALA A 336 -24.47 4.03 -13.87
CA ALA A 336 -25.69 3.46 -13.29
C ALA A 336 -25.72 3.51 -11.74
N GLU A 337 -25.22 4.60 -11.14
CA GLU A 337 -25.55 4.95 -9.76
C GLU A 337 -25.53 6.47 -9.53
N ALA A 338 -26.13 7.21 -10.48
CA ALA A 338 -26.58 8.57 -10.23
C ALA A 338 -27.77 8.51 -9.24
N LEU A 339 -27.46 8.56 -7.95
CA LEU A 339 -28.46 8.85 -6.92
C LEU A 339 -29.23 10.12 -7.34
N PRO A 340 -30.57 10.14 -7.27
CA PRO A 340 -31.33 11.30 -7.68
C PRO A 340 -30.90 12.49 -6.82
N VAL A 341 -30.55 13.60 -7.48
CA VAL A 341 -30.30 14.87 -6.82
C VAL A 341 -31.61 15.30 -6.16
N VAL A 342 -31.70 15.09 -4.85
CA VAL A 342 -32.77 15.66 -4.03
C VAL A 342 -32.43 17.14 -3.90
N GLU A 343 -33.10 17.96 -4.71
CA GLU A 343 -33.09 19.41 -4.53
C GLU A 343 -33.53 19.72 -3.08
N PRO A 344 -32.82 20.62 -2.37
CA PRO A 344 -33.20 20.96 -1.00
C PRO A 344 -34.56 21.66 -1.02
N ALA A 345 -35.56 21.06 -0.39
CA ALA A 345 -36.85 21.69 -0.20
C ALA A 345 -36.68 23.02 0.54
N GLU A 346 -37.20 24.10 -0.04
CA GLU A 346 -37.25 25.41 0.62
C GLU A 346 -38.06 25.30 1.93
N PRO A 347 -37.60 25.91 3.03
CA PRO A 347 -38.37 25.89 4.27
C PRO A 347 -39.64 26.74 4.13
N ASP A 348 -40.79 26.16 4.45
CA ASP A 348 -42.08 26.87 4.58
C ASP A 348 -42.01 27.94 5.70
N ILE A 349 -41.55 29.15 5.35
CA ILE A 349 -41.61 30.31 6.24
C ILE A 349 -43.02 30.90 6.15
N ILE A 350 -43.89 30.48 7.05
CA ILE A 350 -45.20 31.13 7.26
C ILE A 350 -44.96 32.50 7.90
N LEU A 351 -44.85 33.54 7.06
CA LEU A 351 -44.83 34.93 7.50
C LEU A 351 -46.25 35.36 7.93
N PRO A 352 -46.43 35.97 9.12
CA PRO A 352 -47.71 36.57 9.48
C PRO A 352 -48.01 37.78 8.57
N ALA A 353 -49.28 37.96 8.21
CA ALA A 353 -49.71 38.96 7.24
C ALA A 353 -49.34 40.40 7.67
N ALA A 354 -48.73 41.15 6.74
CA ALA A 354 -48.43 42.56 6.92
C ALA A 354 -49.71 43.42 6.88
N PRO A 355 -49.77 44.53 7.65
CA PRO A 355 -50.84 45.51 7.54
C PRO A 355 -50.74 46.32 6.23
N PRO A 356 -51.82 46.98 5.76
CA PRO A 356 -51.83 47.75 4.52
C PRO A 356 -50.88 48.96 4.55
N ALA A 357 -50.37 49.33 3.38
CA ALA A 357 -49.35 50.37 3.21
C ALA A 357 -49.89 51.80 3.35
N GLU A 358 -49.05 52.69 3.90
CA GLU A 358 -49.12 54.14 3.68
C GLU A 358 -48.07 54.56 2.63
N THR A 359 -48.40 55.55 1.81
CA THR A 359 -47.60 56.00 0.65
C THR A 359 -46.94 57.36 0.90
N VAL A 360 -45.61 57.43 0.80
CA VAL A 360 -44.79 58.66 0.65
C VAL A 360 -43.52 58.24 -0.13
N GLU A 361 -43.39 58.52 -1.42
CA GLU A 361 -42.81 59.72 -2.07
C GLU A 361 -41.31 59.99 -1.81
N GLY A 362 -40.54 60.16 -2.91
CA GLY A 362 -39.21 60.81 -2.94
C GLY A 362 -37.99 59.95 -2.55
N GLU A 363 -36.77 60.16 -3.07
CA GLU A 363 -36.25 61.02 -4.15
C GLU A 363 -34.96 60.40 -4.76
N ASN A 364 -34.50 60.94 -5.90
CA ASN A 364 -33.20 60.62 -6.53
C ASN A 364 -32.00 60.96 -5.63
N SER A 365 -30.87 60.23 -5.77
CA SER A 365 -29.64 60.79 -6.38
C SER A 365 -28.42 59.85 -6.31
N ALA A 366 -27.74 59.70 -7.45
CA ALA A 366 -26.29 59.48 -7.55
C ALA A 366 -25.58 60.87 -7.55
N PRO A 367 -24.23 61.05 -7.49
CA PRO A 367 -23.15 60.12 -7.89
C PRO A 367 -21.90 60.19 -6.93
N ASP A 368 -20.61 59.90 -7.24
CA ASP A 368 -19.88 59.51 -8.47
C ASP A 368 -18.48 58.87 -8.16
N LEU A 369 -17.67 58.62 -9.21
CA LEU A 369 -16.19 58.79 -9.41
C LEU A 369 -15.25 59.03 -8.17
N GLU A 370 -13.96 58.66 -8.14
CA GLU A 370 -13.06 57.69 -8.84
C GLU A 370 -11.69 57.65 -8.06
N PRO A 371 -10.64 56.89 -8.44
CA PRO A 371 -9.52 56.53 -7.52
C PRO A 371 -8.31 57.49 -7.51
N VAL A 372 -7.39 57.25 -6.56
CA VAL A 372 -6.06 57.90 -6.50
C VAL A 372 -4.94 56.84 -6.38
N LEU A 373 -3.81 57.11 -7.05
CA LEU A 373 -2.62 56.27 -7.21
C LEU A 373 -1.45 56.68 -6.30
N GLU A 374 -0.45 55.79 -6.20
CA GLU A 374 0.96 56.05 -5.82
C GLU A 374 1.21 56.48 -4.35
N ASP A 375 2.39 56.30 -3.72
CA ASP A 375 3.75 56.43 -4.25
C ASP A 375 4.85 55.66 -3.42
N THR A 376 6.08 55.63 -3.97
CA THR A 376 7.47 55.35 -3.49
C THR A 376 7.86 55.39 -1.98
N ALA A 377 9.06 55.00 -1.50
CA ALA A 377 10.16 54.10 -1.95
C ALA A 377 11.25 53.89 -0.81
N ALA A 378 12.20 52.97 -1.07
CA ALA A 378 13.63 52.97 -0.67
C ALA A 378 14.10 52.91 0.81
N SER A 379 15.02 51.96 1.08
CA SER A 379 16.30 52.21 1.79
C SER A 379 17.30 51.05 1.53
N ALA A 380 18.60 51.27 1.74
CA ALA A 380 19.71 50.36 1.38
C ALA A 380 20.79 50.28 2.49
N ALA A 381 21.93 49.61 2.16
CA ALA A 381 23.13 49.35 2.98
C ALA A 381 23.02 48.16 3.97
N GLU A 382 24.08 47.40 4.29
CA GLU A 382 25.52 47.55 3.99
C GLU A 382 26.25 46.19 3.95
N ALA A 383 27.50 46.14 3.45
CA ALA A 383 28.27 44.90 3.22
C ALA A 383 29.46 44.72 4.20
N ARG A 384 29.93 43.47 4.41
CA ARG A 384 31.32 43.13 4.80
C ARG A 384 31.63 41.61 4.79
N ASP A 385 32.75 41.28 4.17
CA ASP A 385 33.56 40.03 4.15
C ASP A 385 34.99 40.47 3.72
N PRO A 386 36.12 39.72 3.80
CA PRO A 386 36.34 38.33 4.19
C PRO A 386 37.47 38.09 5.23
N GLY A 387 37.71 36.82 5.64
CA GLY A 387 38.81 36.48 6.56
C GLY A 387 39.20 35.00 6.75
N THR A 388 39.97 34.45 5.81
CA THR A 388 41.13 33.54 6.04
C THR A 388 40.94 32.07 6.51
N VAL A 389 41.08 31.17 5.52
CA VAL A 389 41.75 29.84 5.48
C VAL A 389 42.59 29.38 6.70
N ALA A 390 42.39 28.12 7.12
CA ALA A 390 43.45 27.25 7.67
C ALA A 390 43.18 25.76 7.37
N THR A 391 44.24 24.96 7.17
CA THR A 391 44.17 23.59 6.61
C THR A 391 44.84 22.53 7.49
N THR A 392 44.20 21.34 7.61
CA THR A 392 44.81 19.98 7.82
C THR A 392 45.61 19.69 9.11
N PRO A 393 45.96 18.41 9.44
CA PRO A 393 45.48 17.11 8.92
C PRO A 393 45.00 16.11 10.01
N VAL A 394 44.55 14.94 9.55
CA VAL A 394 44.30 13.69 10.32
C VAL A 394 45.59 12.86 10.42
N PRO A 395 45.76 12.03 11.47
CA PRO A 395 45.82 10.58 11.24
C PRO A 395 44.76 9.78 12.04
#